data_AF-A0A286KHB0-F1
#
_entry.id   AF-A0A286KHB0-F1
#
_cell.length_a   1.000
_cell.length_b   1.000
_cell.length_c   1.000
_cell.angle_alpha   90.00
_cell.angle_beta   90.00
_cell.angle_gamma   90.00
#
_symmetry.space_group_name_H-M   'P 1'
#
loop_
_entity.id
_entity.type
_entity.pdbx_description
1 polymer ?
#
loop_
_entity_poly.entity_id
_entity_poly.type
_entity_poly.pdbx_seq_one_letter_code
_entity_poly.pdbx_strand_id
1 'polypeptide(L)'
;IQLSVIAWDPINPAESDRRFRIILSDFMALVFFEKIIVRLAREAPGVSFELLPLDDDPEELLRRGDVDFLILPDLFMSGAHPKARLFEERLVCVGCPTNEQLQGKLSLEQYMSMGHVAAKFGRGLKPSVEQWLLLQHGLKRRIELVVPGFNLIPPLLSGTNRIATIPLRLVKHYEQTIPLRII
;
A
#
# COMPACT_ATOMS: atom_id res chain seq x y z
N ILE A 1 -31.89 18.04 -28.67
CA ILE A 1 -30.78 18.10 -27.69
C ILE A 1 -29.53 17.69 -28.45
N GLN A 2 -28.70 18.67 -28.82
CA GLN A 2 -27.44 18.48 -29.52
C GLN A 2 -26.47 17.76 -28.59
N LEU A 3 -26.09 16.53 -28.94
CA LEU A 3 -24.95 15.84 -28.34
C LEU A 3 -23.70 16.57 -28.83
N SER A 4 -23.19 17.50 -28.04
CA SER A 4 -21.88 18.09 -28.26
C SER A 4 -20.84 16.99 -28.05
N VAL A 5 -20.31 16.47 -29.17
CA VAL A 5 -19.03 15.77 -29.20
C VAL A 5 -18.00 16.75 -28.66
N ILE A 6 -17.61 16.60 -27.39
CA ILE A 6 -16.50 17.33 -26.82
C ILE A 6 -15.28 16.90 -27.65
N ALA A 7 -14.79 17.80 -28.49
CA ALA A 7 -13.46 17.66 -29.05
C ALA A 7 -12.51 17.62 -27.86
N TRP A 8 -11.90 16.46 -27.62
CA TRP A 8 -10.79 16.35 -26.69
C TRP A 8 -9.62 17.05 -27.38
N ASP A 9 -9.34 18.30 -27.00
CA ASP A 9 -8.05 18.87 -27.33
C ASP A 9 -6.97 17.94 -26.76
N PRO A 10 -5.98 17.53 -27.57
CA PRO A 10 -4.91 16.66 -27.08
C PRO A 10 -4.20 17.38 -25.93
N ILE A 11 -4.30 16.79 -24.73
CA ILE A 11 -3.63 17.30 -23.55
C ILE A 11 -2.12 17.22 -23.80
N ASN A 12 -1.44 18.37 -23.84
CA ASN A 12 0.02 18.42 -23.80
C ASN A 12 0.46 18.35 -22.32
N PRO A 13 1.04 17.22 -21.86
CA PRO A 13 1.40 17.08 -20.45
C PRO A 13 2.42 18.12 -19.99
N ALA A 14 3.28 18.59 -20.89
CA ALA A 14 4.33 19.57 -20.59
C ALA A 14 3.79 20.96 -20.27
N GLU A 15 2.56 21.28 -20.72
CA GLU A 15 1.89 22.58 -20.52
C GLU A 15 0.81 22.52 -19.43
N SER A 16 0.56 21.34 -18.85
CA SER A 16 -0.45 21.15 -17.83
C SER A 16 0.04 21.65 -16.46
N ASP A 17 -0.82 22.40 -15.77
CA ASP A 17 -0.68 22.81 -14.37
C ASP A 17 -1.64 22.03 -13.44
N ARG A 18 -2.27 20.97 -13.97
CA ARG A 18 -3.30 20.22 -13.24
C ARG A 18 -2.74 19.64 -11.94
N ARG A 19 -3.57 19.68 -10.91
CA ARG A 19 -3.35 19.00 -9.64
C ARG A 19 -4.13 17.69 -9.60
N PHE A 20 -3.45 16.58 -9.34
CA PHE A 20 -4.08 15.27 -9.17
C PHE A 20 -4.08 14.83 -7.70
N ARG A 21 -5.23 14.39 -7.22
CA ARG A 21 -5.42 13.85 -5.87
C ARG A 21 -5.55 12.34 -5.94
N ILE A 22 -4.69 11.63 -5.21
CA ILE A 22 -4.57 10.18 -5.30
C ILE A 22 -4.62 9.58 -3.91
N ILE A 23 -5.55 8.65 -3.68
CA ILE A 23 -5.55 7.81 -2.47
C ILE A 23 -4.74 6.55 -2.72
N LEU A 24 -3.75 6.30 -1.86
CA LEU A 24 -2.85 5.16 -1.93
C LEU A 24 -2.24 4.85 -0.57
N SER A 25 -1.68 3.65 -0.41
CA SER A 25 -0.90 3.31 0.79
C SER A 25 0.50 3.94 0.75
N ASP A 26 1.12 4.09 1.92
CA ASP A 26 2.50 4.57 2.06
C ASP A 26 3.51 3.71 1.27
N PHE A 27 3.29 2.40 1.24
CA PHE A 27 4.02 1.46 0.38
C PHE A 27 3.93 1.86 -1.11
N MET A 28 2.73 2.16 -1.61
CA MET A 28 2.53 2.56 -3.00
C MET A 28 3.18 3.91 -3.29
N ALA A 29 3.12 4.85 -2.35
CA ALA A 29 3.80 6.14 -2.48
C ALA A 29 5.33 5.96 -2.62
N LEU A 30 5.93 5.12 -1.77
CA LEU A 30 7.37 4.90 -1.76
C LEU A 30 7.87 4.08 -2.94
N VAL A 31 7.27 2.93 -3.22
CA VAL A 31 7.85 1.96 -4.15
C VAL A 31 7.42 2.18 -5.60
N PHE A 32 6.20 2.69 -5.79
CA PHE A 32 5.61 2.88 -7.11
C PHE A 32 5.61 4.36 -7.53
N PHE A 33 5.10 5.23 -6.67
CA PHE A 33 4.90 6.64 -7.02
C PHE A 33 6.22 7.42 -7.14
N GLU A 34 7.27 7.03 -6.40
CA GLU A 34 8.63 7.57 -6.60
C GLU A 34 9.06 7.53 -8.08
N LYS A 35 8.83 6.40 -8.76
CA LYS A 35 9.19 6.23 -10.18
C LYS A 35 8.36 7.11 -11.11
N ILE A 36 7.10 7.38 -10.73
CA ILE A 36 6.21 8.26 -11.48
C ILE A 36 6.75 9.70 -11.41
N ILE A 37 7.09 10.17 -10.20
CA ILE A 37 7.60 11.55 -10.02
C ILE A 37 8.89 11.78 -10.80
N VAL A 38 9.82 10.82 -10.81
CA VAL A 38 11.06 10.93 -11.60
C VAL A 38 10.78 11.13 -13.08
N ARG A 39 9.78 10.43 -13.62
CA ARG A 39 9.38 10.55 -15.02
C ARG A 39 8.66 11.88 -15.30
N LEU A 40 7.71 12.25 -14.45
CA LEU A 40 6.90 13.46 -14.62
C LEU A 40 7.69 14.75 -14.45
N ALA A 41 8.77 14.74 -13.68
CA ALA A 41 9.70 15.88 -13.61
C ALA A 41 10.25 16.29 -15.00
N ARG A 42 10.24 15.38 -15.98
CA ARG A 42 10.66 15.65 -17.37
C ARG A 42 9.47 15.84 -18.31
N GLU A 43 8.43 15.03 -18.16
CA GLU A 43 7.31 14.98 -19.11
C GLU A 43 6.19 15.99 -18.82
N ALA A 44 6.01 16.39 -17.56
CA ALA A 44 4.92 17.25 -17.11
C ALA A 44 5.32 18.06 -15.86
N PRO A 45 6.31 18.97 -15.96
CA PRO A 45 6.90 19.63 -14.78
C PRO A 45 5.96 20.58 -14.04
N GLY A 46 4.87 21.04 -14.69
CA GLY A 46 3.84 21.88 -14.06
C GLY A 46 2.78 21.11 -13.27
N VAL A 47 2.68 19.79 -13.47
CA VAL A 47 1.68 18.96 -12.82
C VAL A 47 2.05 18.74 -11.35
N SER A 48 1.04 18.84 -10.47
CA SER A 48 1.21 18.65 -9.02
C SER A 48 0.36 17.49 -8.51
N PHE A 49 0.75 16.93 -7.36
CA PHE A 49 0.10 15.78 -6.75
C PHE A 49 -0.21 16.00 -5.27
N GLU A 50 -1.37 15.53 -4.84
CA GLU A 50 -1.67 15.28 -3.42
C GLU A 50 -1.82 13.78 -3.23
N LEU A 51 -0.90 13.20 -2.46
CA LEU A 51 -0.96 11.81 -2.04
C LEU A 51 -1.66 11.71 -0.70
N LEU A 52 -2.86 11.14 -0.71
CA LEU A 52 -3.72 11.03 0.45
C LEU A 52 -3.66 9.60 1.02
N PRO A 53 -3.66 9.44 2.35
CA PRO A 53 -3.72 8.13 2.96
C PRO A 53 -5.05 7.44 2.64
N LEU A 54 -5.09 6.12 2.84
CA LEU A 54 -6.32 5.34 2.70
C LEU A 54 -7.42 5.86 3.62
N ASP A 55 -8.59 6.11 3.04
CA ASP A 55 -9.80 6.56 3.73
C ASP A 55 -10.74 5.38 4.08
N ASP A 56 -11.73 5.62 4.93
CA ASP A 56 -12.77 4.63 5.24
C ASP A 56 -13.83 4.54 4.13
N ASP A 57 -14.00 5.57 3.30
CA ASP A 57 -14.88 5.54 2.14
C ASP A 57 -14.23 6.22 0.91
N PRO A 58 -13.16 5.62 0.35
CA PRO A 58 -12.43 6.22 -0.76
C PRO A 58 -13.27 6.28 -2.05
N GLU A 59 -14.27 5.41 -2.20
CA GLU A 59 -15.16 5.38 -3.36
C GLU A 59 -16.09 6.58 -3.38
N GLU A 60 -16.63 7.00 -2.23
CA GLU A 60 -17.45 8.21 -2.15
C GLU A 60 -16.63 9.47 -2.48
N LEU A 61 -15.37 9.54 -2.05
CA LEU A 61 -14.47 10.64 -2.41
C LEU A 61 -14.20 10.67 -3.93
N LEU A 62 -14.04 9.50 -4.56
CA LEU A 62 -13.89 9.40 -6.01
C LEU A 62 -15.17 9.85 -6.72
N ARG A 63 -16.34 9.39 -6.25
CA ARG A 63 -17.65 9.73 -6.81
C ARG A 63 -17.95 11.24 -6.75
N ARG A 64 -17.50 11.92 -5.69
CA ARG A 64 -17.65 13.38 -5.53
C ARG A 64 -16.64 14.19 -6.35
N GLY A 65 -15.61 13.55 -6.89
CA GLY A 65 -14.48 14.24 -7.53
C GLY A 65 -13.54 14.91 -6.52
N ASP A 66 -13.62 14.54 -5.24
CA ASP A 66 -12.69 15.01 -4.22
C ASP A 66 -11.29 14.42 -4.44
N VAL A 67 -11.22 13.25 -5.08
CA VAL A 67 -9.99 12.59 -5.55
C VAL A 67 -10.11 12.15 -7.00
N ASP A 68 -9.00 12.12 -7.73
CA ASP A 68 -8.96 11.72 -9.14
C ASP A 68 -8.71 10.21 -9.31
N PHE A 69 -7.90 9.60 -8.43
CA PHE A 69 -7.51 8.19 -8.55
C PHE A 69 -7.47 7.47 -7.20
N LEU A 70 -7.81 6.18 -7.24
CA LEU A 70 -7.62 5.23 -6.16
C LEU A 70 -6.61 4.16 -6.57
N ILE A 71 -5.61 3.91 -5.74
CA ILE A 71 -4.64 2.81 -5.92
C ILE A 71 -4.75 1.86 -4.74
N LEU A 72 -5.53 0.80 -4.93
CA LEU A 72 -5.90 -0.17 -3.89
C LEU A 72 -5.71 -1.62 -4.39
N PRO A 73 -5.61 -2.61 -3.48
CA PRO A 73 -5.81 -4.00 -3.84
C PRO A 73 -7.20 -4.22 -4.47
N ASP A 74 -7.27 -5.07 -5.49
CA ASP A 74 -8.52 -5.37 -6.22
C ASP A 74 -9.66 -5.85 -5.29
N LEU A 75 -9.31 -6.58 -4.23
CA LEU A 75 -10.22 -7.04 -3.18
C LEU A 75 -11.02 -5.90 -2.52
N PHE A 76 -10.48 -4.69 -2.48
CA PHE A 76 -11.09 -3.53 -1.83
C PHE A 76 -11.69 -2.52 -2.83
N MET A 77 -11.64 -2.81 -4.14
CA MET A 77 -12.22 -1.94 -5.16
C MET A 77 -13.66 -2.33 -5.47
N SER A 78 -14.51 -1.32 -5.69
CA SER A 78 -15.85 -1.53 -6.23
C SER A 78 -15.83 -1.87 -7.73
N GLY A 79 -16.94 -2.40 -8.24
CA GLY A 79 -17.18 -2.55 -9.67
C GLY A 79 -17.79 -1.32 -10.33
N ALA A 80 -17.97 -0.22 -9.59
CA ALA A 80 -18.71 0.96 -10.05
C ALA A 80 -17.88 1.88 -10.95
N HIS A 81 -16.54 1.79 -10.89
CA HIS A 81 -15.62 2.64 -11.63
C HIS A 81 -14.72 1.83 -12.57
N PRO A 82 -14.28 2.41 -13.70
CA PRO A 82 -13.24 1.82 -14.52
C PRO A 82 -11.98 1.58 -13.70
N LYS A 83 -11.38 0.40 -13.86
CA LYS A 83 -10.14 0.03 -13.16
C LYS A 83 -9.15 -0.61 -14.11
N ALA A 84 -7.87 -0.43 -13.81
CA ALA A 84 -6.77 -1.03 -14.54
C ALA A 84 -5.82 -1.71 -13.57
N ARG A 85 -5.35 -2.90 -13.94
CA ARG A 85 -4.38 -3.64 -13.14
C ARG A 85 -2.99 -3.04 -13.33
N LEU A 86 -2.38 -2.55 -12.25
CA LEU A 86 -1.02 -2.00 -12.28
C LEU A 86 0.04 -3.11 -12.24
N PHE A 87 -0.04 -4.00 -11.26
CA PHE A 87 0.86 -5.14 -11.08
C PHE A 87 0.33 -6.11 -10.02
N GLU A 88 0.93 -7.29 -9.93
CA GLU A 88 0.78 -8.18 -8.79
C GLU A 88 1.83 -7.87 -7.72
N GLU A 89 1.44 -8.07 -6.46
CA GLU A 89 2.31 -7.94 -5.29
C GLU A 89 2.25 -9.23 -4.46
N ARG A 90 3.40 -9.63 -3.91
CA ARG A 90 3.51 -10.78 -3.02
C ARG A 90 3.68 -10.28 -1.59
N LEU A 91 2.80 -10.68 -0.69
CA LEU A 91 3.02 -10.47 0.74
C LEU A 91 3.93 -11.56 1.28
N VAL A 92 4.91 -11.17 2.10
CA VAL A 92 5.88 -12.08 2.73
C VAL A 92 5.93 -11.84 4.23
N CYS A 93 6.13 -12.91 5.00
CA CYS A 93 6.41 -12.81 6.42
C CYS A 93 7.87 -12.41 6.61
N VAL A 94 8.12 -11.47 7.50
CA VAL A 94 9.45 -10.93 7.78
C VAL A 94 9.67 -10.74 9.27
N GLY A 95 10.93 -10.77 9.69
CA GLY A 95 11.36 -10.36 11.02
C GLY A 95 12.83 -9.93 11.05
N CYS A 96 13.33 -9.63 12.24
CA CYS A 96 14.73 -9.26 12.40
C CYS A 96 15.67 -10.43 12.03
N PRO A 97 16.77 -10.21 11.30
CA PRO A 97 17.75 -11.26 11.00
C PRO A 97 18.34 -11.96 12.23
N THR A 98 18.40 -11.28 13.37
CA THR A 98 18.90 -11.85 14.63
C THR A 98 17.83 -12.61 15.43
N ASN A 99 16.58 -12.68 14.94
CA ASN A 99 15.54 -13.47 15.58
C ASN A 99 15.77 -14.96 15.30
N GLU A 100 16.23 -15.70 16.31
CA GLU A 100 16.53 -17.13 16.22
C GLU A 100 15.29 -18.00 16.01
N GLN A 101 14.10 -17.52 16.37
CA GLN A 101 12.84 -18.24 16.13
C GLN A 101 12.49 -18.34 14.64
N LEU A 102 13.20 -17.60 13.78
CA LEU A 102 13.01 -17.58 12.33
C LEU A 102 13.99 -18.49 11.58
N GLN A 103 14.69 -19.38 12.28
CA GLN A 103 15.54 -20.37 11.64
C GLN A 103 14.68 -21.51 11.07
N GLY A 104 14.68 -21.68 9.75
CA GLY A 104 13.95 -22.76 9.06
C GLY A 104 12.56 -22.33 8.59
N LYS A 105 11.67 -23.31 8.38
CA LYS A 105 10.29 -23.06 7.91
C LYS A 105 9.39 -22.71 9.08
N LEU A 106 8.60 -21.65 8.95
CA LEU A 106 7.62 -21.23 9.95
C LEU A 106 6.30 -21.96 9.76
N SER A 107 5.87 -22.72 10.77
CA SER A 107 4.53 -23.33 10.77
C SER A 107 3.45 -22.27 11.02
N LEU A 108 2.20 -22.57 10.65
CA LEU A 108 1.07 -21.68 10.95
C LEU A 108 0.90 -21.48 12.46
N GLU A 109 1.08 -22.51 13.27
CA GLU A 109 0.97 -22.44 14.73
C GLU A 109 2.03 -21.51 15.32
N GLN A 110 3.28 -21.63 14.87
CA GLN A 110 4.36 -20.73 15.27
C GLN A 110 4.04 -19.30 14.84
N TYR A 111 3.67 -19.09 13.59
CA TYR A 111 3.25 -17.79 13.06
C TYR A 111 2.18 -17.15 13.97
N MET A 112 1.14 -17.90 14.35
CA MET A 112 0.04 -17.38 15.16
C MET A 112 0.44 -17.05 16.61
N SER A 113 1.44 -17.77 17.16
CA SER A 113 1.93 -17.56 18.54
C SER A 113 2.87 -16.37 18.70
N MET A 114 3.59 -15.99 17.64
CA MET A 114 4.55 -14.89 17.67
C MET A 114 3.87 -13.53 17.83
N GLY A 115 4.60 -12.53 18.34
CA GLY A 115 4.13 -11.14 18.39
C GLY A 115 4.20 -10.46 17.03
N HIS A 116 3.11 -9.87 16.57
CA HIS A 116 3.04 -9.23 15.26
C HIS A 116 3.04 -7.70 15.32
N VAL A 117 3.72 -7.08 14.37
CA VAL A 117 3.48 -5.69 13.96
C VAL A 117 2.54 -5.72 12.75
N ALA A 118 1.40 -5.04 12.83
CA ALA A 118 0.38 -5.05 11.78
C ALA A 118 0.06 -3.63 11.29
N ALA A 119 -0.04 -3.46 9.96
CA ALA A 119 -0.56 -2.23 9.38
C ALA A 119 -2.09 -2.23 9.40
N LYS A 120 -2.68 -1.10 9.82
CA LYS A 120 -4.10 -0.80 9.71
C LYS A 120 -4.27 0.60 9.10
N PHE A 121 -5.39 0.80 8.40
CA PHE A 121 -5.56 1.94 7.50
C PHE A 121 -6.86 2.71 7.76
N GLY A 122 -6.87 4.00 7.42
CA GLY A 122 -8.03 4.86 7.65
C GLY A 122 -8.31 5.11 9.13
N ARG A 123 -9.35 5.89 9.42
CA ARG A 123 -9.76 6.19 10.80
C ARG A 123 -10.40 4.96 11.45
N GLY A 124 -11.06 4.13 10.65
CA GLY A 124 -11.66 2.86 11.06
C GLY A 124 -10.65 1.73 11.30
N LEU A 125 -9.35 1.98 11.13
CA LEU A 125 -8.28 0.99 11.32
C LEU A 125 -8.57 -0.31 10.55
N LYS A 126 -8.93 -0.17 9.27
CA LYS A 126 -9.19 -1.29 8.37
C LYS A 126 -7.96 -2.21 8.27
N PRO A 127 -8.16 -3.53 8.26
CA PRO A 127 -7.06 -4.49 8.19
C PRO A 127 -6.36 -4.47 6.82
N SER A 128 -5.09 -4.87 6.79
CA SER A 128 -4.42 -5.26 5.55
C SER A 128 -5.10 -6.48 4.89
N VAL A 129 -4.79 -6.74 3.61
CA VAL A 129 -5.32 -7.91 2.88
C VAL A 129 -5.08 -9.23 3.62
N GLU A 130 -3.85 -9.43 4.12
CA GLU A 130 -3.52 -10.64 4.89
C GLU A 130 -4.32 -10.73 6.18
N GLN A 131 -4.42 -9.64 6.94
CA GLN A 131 -5.12 -9.65 8.21
C GLN A 131 -6.63 -9.87 8.01
N TRP A 132 -7.19 -9.29 6.95
CA TRP A 132 -8.56 -9.54 6.54
C TRP A 132 -8.78 -11.03 6.24
N LEU A 133 -7.88 -11.65 5.46
CA LEU A 133 -7.98 -13.07 5.08
C LEU A 133 -7.91 -14.00 6.31
N LEU A 134 -7.01 -13.73 7.25
CA LEU A 134 -6.94 -14.49 8.51
C LEU A 134 -8.25 -14.40 9.29
N LEU A 135 -8.82 -13.20 9.42
CA LEU A 135 -10.08 -12.99 10.12
C LEU A 135 -11.24 -13.72 9.46
N GLN A 136 -11.30 -13.77 8.13
CA GLN A 136 -12.31 -14.54 7.40
C GLN A 136 -12.25 -16.05 7.71
N HIS A 137 -11.07 -16.56 8.06
CA HIS A 137 -10.87 -17.97 8.46
C HIS A 137 -10.94 -18.19 9.97
N GLY A 138 -11.41 -17.20 10.75
CA GLY A 138 -11.48 -17.29 12.21
C GLY A 138 -10.12 -17.26 12.91
N LEU A 139 -9.03 -17.00 12.17
CA LEU A 139 -7.68 -16.94 12.69
C LEU A 139 -7.39 -15.55 13.26
N LYS A 140 -7.11 -15.48 14.56
CA LYS A 140 -6.71 -14.26 15.26
C LYS A 140 -5.28 -14.40 15.77
N ARG A 141 -4.35 -13.70 15.13
CA ARG A 141 -2.94 -13.67 15.55
C ARG A 141 -2.71 -12.69 16.69
N ARG A 142 -1.63 -12.87 17.43
CA ARG A 142 -1.22 -11.98 18.53
C ARG A 142 -0.58 -10.70 18.00
N ILE A 143 -1.39 -9.68 17.74
CA ILE A 143 -0.92 -8.35 17.34
C ILE A 143 -0.41 -7.61 18.59
N GLU A 144 0.89 -7.33 18.64
CA GLU A 144 1.49 -6.52 19.72
C GLU A 144 1.54 -5.03 19.39
N LEU A 145 1.62 -4.70 18.10
CA LEU A 145 1.73 -3.33 17.64
C LEU A 145 0.92 -3.11 16.36
N VAL A 146 0.18 -2.01 16.34
CA VAL A 146 -0.55 -1.53 15.16
C VAL A 146 0.10 -0.25 14.68
N VAL A 147 0.32 -0.15 13.37
CA VAL A 147 0.88 1.05 12.72
C VAL A 147 -0.02 1.54 11.58
N PRO A 148 -0.01 2.85 11.27
CA PRO A 148 -0.87 3.44 10.22
C PRO A 148 -0.38 3.18 8.78
N GLY A 149 0.63 2.33 8.58
CA GLY A 149 1.23 2.11 7.27
C GLY A 149 2.35 1.06 7.31
N PHE A 150 2.69 0.50 6.15
CA PHE A 150 3.71 -0.55 6.06
C PHE A 150 5.13 0.00 6.29
N ASN A 151 5.38 1.26 5.97
CA ASN A 151 6.70 1.86 6.01
C ASN A 151 7.30 1.93 7.43
N LEU A 152 6.45 1.94 8.44
CA LEU A 152 6.86 1.96 9.84
C LEU A 152 7.29 0.58 10.34
N ILE A 153 6.95 -0.50 9.64
CA ILE A 153 7.16 -1.86 10.12
C ILE A 153 8.66 -2.24 10.20
N PRO A 154 9.49 -2.04 9.15
CA PRO A 154 10.89 -2.46 9.19
C PRO A 154 11.68 -1.98 10.42
N PRO A 155 11.69 -0.68 10.79
CA PRO A 155 12.41 -0.23 11.98
C PRO A 155 11.85 -0.81 13.29
N LEU A 156 10.56 -1.12 13.36
CA LEU A 156 9.90 -1.69 14.55
C LEU A 156 10.15 -3.19 14.73
N LEU A 157 10.61 -3.88 13.69
CA LEU A 157 11.06 -5.27 13.79
C LEU A 157 12.50 -5.38 14.26
N SER A 158 13.34 -4.40 13.92
CA SER A 158 14.78 -4.40 14.21
C SER A 158 15.07 -4.57 15.71
N GLY A 159 15.93 -5.52 16.06
CA GLY A 159 16.29 -5.83 17.45
C GLY A 159 15.19 -6.52 18.26
N THR A 160 14.14 -7.03 17.61
CA THR A 160 13.03 -7.71 18.29
C THR A 160 12.77 -9.10 17.76
N ASN A 161 11.99 -9.88 18.50
CA ASN A 161 11.48 -11.18 18.06
C ASN A 161 10.11 -11.09 17.38
N ARG A 162 9.64 -9.88 17.03
CA ARG A 162 8.38 -9.69 16.33
C ARG A 162 8.49 -10.07 14.87
N ILE A 163 7.35 -10.37 14.28
CA ILE A 163 7.21 -10.58 12.84
C ILE A 163 6.13 -9.67 12.25
N ALA A 164 6.11 -9.56 10.93
CA ALA A 164 5.06 -8.88 10.19
C ALA A 164 4.88 -9.50 8.80
N THR A 165 3.71 -9.28 8.21
CA THR A 165 3.46 -9.66 6.81
C THR A 165 3.32 -8.40 5.97
N ILE A 166 4.27 -8.16 5.07
CA ILE A 166 4.40 -6.91 4.30
C ILE A 166 4.67 -7.17 2.80
N PRO A 167 4.48 -6.18 1.90
CA PRO A 167 4.83 -6.32 0.49
C PRO A 167 6.30 -6.66 0.25
N LEU A 168 6.59 -7.64 -0.60
CA LEU A 168 7.96 -8.05 -0.93
C LEU A 168 8.76 -6.89 -1.53
N ARG A 169 8.14 -6.05 -2.35
CA ARG A 169 8.84 -4.88 -2.91
C ARG A 169 9.24 -3.87 -1.83
N LEU A 170 8.51 -3.76 -0.72
CA LEU A 170 8.92 -2.92 0.42
C LEU A 170 10.14 -3.51 1.14
N VAL A 171 10.18 -4.83 1.31
CA VAL A 171 11.37 -5.51 1.87
C VAL A 171 12.60 -5.20 1.03
N LYS A 172 12.48 -5.31 -0.30
CA LYS A 172 13.56 -4.99 -1.23
C LYS A 172 13.98 -3.52 -1.18
N HIS A 173 13.03 -2.59 -1.02
CA HIS A 173 13.35 -1.17 -0.86
C HIS A 173 14.23 -0.91 0.39
N TYR A 174 14.02 -1.67 1.46
CA TYR A 174 14.77 -1.54 2.72
C TYR A 174 16.03 -2.40 2.84
N GLU A 175 16.34 -3.25 1.85
CA GLU A 175 17.39 -4.28 1.95
C GLU A 175 18.76 -3.72 2.37
N GLN A 176 19.10 -2.51 1.92
CA GLN A 176 20.39 -1.86 2.21
C GLN A 176 20.43 -1.08 3.52
N THR A 177 19.27 -0.69 4.08
CA THR A 177 19.19 0.22 5.23
C THR A 177 18.66 -0.45 6.49
N ILE A 178 17.66 -1.32 6.36
CA ILE A 178 17.06 -2.09 7.45
C ILE A 178 16.85 -3.52 6.95
N PRO A 179 17.89 -4.36 6.99
CA PRO A 179 17.80 -5.73 6.47
C PRO A 179 16.79 -6.52 7.29
N LEU A 180 15.86 -7.18 6.60
CA LEU A 180 14.87 -8.07 7.19
C LEU A 180 15.08 -9.49 6.68
N ARG A 181 14.86 -10.48 7.55
CA ARG A 181 14.80 -11.88 7.13
C ARG A 181 13.40 -12.17 6.61
N ILE A 182 13.32 -12.56 5.34
CA ILE A 182 12.12 -13.18 4.75
C ILE A 182 12.06 -14.64 5.22
N ILE A 183 10.86 -15.09 5.59
CA ILE A 183 10.58 -16.42 6.11
C ILE A 183 9.79 -17.22 5.06
#